data_AF-A0A0R2PVA1-F1
#
_entry.id   AF-A0A0R2PVA1-F1
#
_cell.length_a   1.000
_cell.length_b   1.000
_cell.length_c   1.000
_cell.angle_alpha   90.00
_cell.angle_beta   90.00
_cell.angle_gamma   90.00
#
_symmetry.space_group_name_H-M   'P 1'
#
loop_
_entity.id
_entity.type
_entity.pdbx_description
1 polymer ?
#
loop_
_entity_poly.entity_id
_entity_poly.type
_entity_poly.pdbx_seq_one_letter_code
_entity_poly.pdbx_strand_id
1 'polypeptide(L)'
;TPRKWLDTKESIQQCNNLSEGSDDLVSFLGWEWTQVDRDPETHFGHKNVMFLETDDALVPPRAIGSGGLAPLVMRLGLPWTMSALPATLDLKNRDRFFAFNKFFEEIQDTPVCPQGIGTKDLPLNCYEEAENPNILFEKLKEWETPYMVIPHGTTWGYYTPPTSDWRKQLESYQDDSSQFLFEIYSGHGNSEEYRSWNDAQIDLQGELYCPEASDNFLPTCQQAGRIMAQRCEDSGLDADTCNQLVAETKSNAVNMGAAGYLAINEIEPHDLLNAGQCNDCFLPSFNYRPLGSAQYVLALRDFTANGDPKRFKFGFIGSSDNHGSRPGTGYKEVDRLYNTEANGFSDPLFDRLSDLSREKGKLTTTFQDLSTRTLTSIMDLNIATDAERQSAYFMTGGLVAAHASSRSRESIWDALERKEVYATSGPRILLWFDAQKDAQSLSMGSEMEADQSPVFTVKAAGSLKQKPGCPAYSTNGLSQDRLEKICNSECYNPSNERRLISRIEVIKILPQQFEGEPVEGLVDDVWKSFPCNTTSCKISFKDEQFSIGRRDAVYYVRAIEEPTATLSADPLSCEFDENGQCIQAEVCRVGVNKNRGECIAPAEHRAWSSPIFLNYSS
;
A
#
# COMPACT_ATOMS: atom_id res chain seq x y z
N THR A 1 9.76 -18.62 9.19
CA THR A 1 10.33 -19.87 9.74
C THR A 1 10.15 -19.88 11.25
N PRO A 2 10.11 -21.04 11.91
CA PRO A 2 9.93 -21.13 13.36
C PRO A 2 10.95 -20.32 14.17
N ARG A 3 12.24 -20.40 13.80
CA ARG A 3 13.31 -19.60 14.43
C ARG A 3 13.03 -18.10 14.33
N LYS A 4 12.73 -17.59 13.13
CA LYS A 4 12.46 -16.16 12.94
C LYS A 4 11.27 -15.68 13.77
N TRP A 5 10.22 -16.49 13.87
CA TRP A 5 9.07 -16.14 14.70
C TRP A 5 9.44 -16.06 16.18
N LEU A 6 10.25 -17.00 16.69
CA LEU A 6 10.78 -16.93 18.04
C LEU A 6 11.65 -15.68 18.26
N ASP A 7 12.56 -15.37 17.33
CA ASP A 7 13.38 -14.16 17.39
C ASP A 7 12.53 -12.88 17.40
N THR A 8 11.44 -12.84 16.62
CA THR A 8 10.47 -11.73 16.62
C THR A 8 9.79 -11.59 17.98
N LYS A 9 9.26 -12.68 18.54
CA LYS A 9 8.62 -12.67 19.87
C LYS A 9 9.59 -12.19 20.94
N GLU A 10 10.80 -12.73 20.97
CA GLU A 10 11.85 -12.34 21.92
C GLU A 10 12.21 -10.86 21.76
N SER A 11 12.41 -10.38 20.53
CA SER A 11 12.73 -8.97 20.27
C SER A 11 11.62 -8.03 20.76
N ILE A 12 10.35 -8.37 20.52
CA ILE A 12 9.21 -7.55 20.95
C ILE A 12 9.10 -7.54 22.48
N GLN A 13 9.22 -8.69 23.12
CA GLN A 13 9.23 -8.80 24.59
C GLN A 13 10.37 -7.98 25.20
N GLN A 14 11.59 -8.08 24.65
CA GLN A 14 12.74 -7.28 25.10
C GLN A 14 12.49 -5.77 24.95
N CYS A 15 11.97 -5.32 23.81
CA CYS A 15 11.62 -3.91 23.59
C CYS A 15 10.61 -3.40 24.62
N ASN A 16 9.58 -4.20 24.92
CA ASN A 16 8.54 -3.83 25.87
C ASN A 16 9.06 -3.81 27.32
N ASN A 17 9.86 -4.80 27.72
CA ASN A 17 10.48 -4.86 29.04
C ASN A 17 11.41 -3.67 29.29
N LEU A 18 12.13 -3.20 28.26
CA LEU A 18 12.99 -2.02 28.37
C LEU A 18 12.21 -0.70 28.54
N SER A 19 10.95 -0.65 28.11
CA SER A 19 10.07 0.53 28.21
C SER A 19 9.06 0.42 29.35
N GLU A 20 9.12 -0.64 30.16
CA GLU A 20 8.16 -0.89 31.24
C GLU A 20 8.12 0.29 32.23
N GLY A 21 6.93 0.84 32.43
CA GLY A 21 6.67 1.94 33.36
C GLY A 21 6.89 3.35 32.81
N SER A 22 7.64 3.53 31.71
CA SER A 22 7.72 4.84 31.02
C SER A 22 6.76 4.95 29.83
N ASP A 23 6.46 3.81 29.19
CA ASP A 23 5.63 3.70 27.98
C ASP A 23 6.09 4.65 26.86
N ASP A 24 7.40 4.91 26.77
CA ASP A 24 7.99 5.71 25.70
C ASP A 24 8.08 4.92 24.37
N LEU A 25 8.06 3.58 24.44
CA LEU A 25 8.00 2.67 23.31
C LEU A 25 7.02 1.52 23.60
N VAL A 26 6.03 1.37 22.72
CA VAL A 26 5.10 0.24 22.74
C VAL A 26 5.25 -0.53 21.44
N SER A 27 5.66 -1.79 21.52
CA SER A 27 5.82 -2.67 20.35
C SER A 27 4.74 -3.76 20.36
N PHE A 28 3.92 -3.84 19.32
CA PHE A 28 2.95 -4.92 19.15
C PHE A 28 3.58 -6.08 18.39
N LEU A 29 3.20 -7.31 18.76
CA LEU A 29 3.63 -8.51 18.06
C LEU A 29 2.74 -8.74 16.84
N GLY A 30 3.32 -9.16 15.71
CA GLY A 30 2.56 -9.39 14.50
C GLY A 30 3.39 -9.88 13.33
N TRP A 31 2.73 -10.08 12.20
CA TRP A 31 3.34 -10.42 10.91
C TRP A 31 2.49 -9.91 9.74
N GLU A 32 3.11 -9.84 8.57
CA GLU A 32 2.42 -9.59 7.31
C GLU A 32 1.96 -10.92 6.68
N TRP A 33 0.73 -10.93 6.19
CA TRP A 33 0.13 -11.98 5.37
C TRP A 33 0.01 -11.45 3.94
N THR A 34 0.88 -11.92 3.04
CA THR A 34 1.17 -11.34 1.71
C THR A 34 0.70 -12.28 0.59
N GLN A 35 -0.53 -12.13 0.09
CA GLN A 35 -1.06 -13.03 -0.92
C GLN A 35 -0.88 -12.47 -2.34
N VAL A 36 -0.34 -13.30 -3.23
CA VAL A 36 -0.11 -12.97 -4.64
C VAL A 36 -0.82 -14.01 -5.50
N ASP A 37 -1.74 -13.54 -6.34
CA ASP A 37 -2.45 -14.34 -7.32
C ASP A 37 -2.75 -13.49 -8.56
N ARG A 38 -2.73 -14.13 -9.74
CA ARG A 38 -3.06 -13.49 -11.01
C ARG A 38 -4.57 -13.46 -11.22
N ASP A 39 -5.30 -14.43 -10.69
CA ASP A 39 -6.75 -14.48 -10.80
C ASP A 39 -7.36 -13.44 -9.82
N PRO A 40 -8.08 -12.43 -10.33
CA PRO A 40 -8.74 -11.43 -9.48
C PRO A 40 -9.74 -12.05 -8.51
N GLU A 41 -10.34 -13.20 -8.79
CA GLU A 41 -11.31 -13.86 -7.91
C GLU A 41 -10.66 -14.54 -6.70
N THR A 42 -9.41 -14.99 -6.84
CA THR A 42 -8.64 -15.62 -5.76
C THR A 42 -7.57 -14.70 -5.18
N HIS A 43 -7.40 -13.47 -5.68
CA HIS A 43 -6.47 -12.50 -5.10
C HIS A 43 -7.05 -11.75 -3.90
N PHE A 44 -6.43 -11.85 -2.73
CA PHE A 44 -6.96 -11.28 -1.47
C PHE A 44 -6.16 -10.11 -0.90
N GLY A 45 -5.12 -9.67 -1.60
CA GLY A 45 -4.26 -8.58 -1.15
C GLY A 45 -3.48 -8.93 0.12
N HIS A 46 -3.02 -7.90 0.81
CA HIS A 46 -2.12 -8.03 1.96
C HIS A 46 -2.80 -7.61 3.24
N LYS A 47 -2.40 -8.24 4.35
CA LYS A 47 -2.96 -7.98 5.68
C LYS A 47 -1.88 -8.05 6.74
N ASN A 48 -1.84 -7.07 7.63
CA ASN A 48 -1.05 -7.14 8.85
C ASN A 48 -1.87 -7.80 9.96
N VAL A 49 -1.33 -8.87 10.55
CA VAL A 49 -1.91 -9.51 11.74
C VAL A 49 -1.15 -9.00 12.96
N MET A 50 -1.87 -8.49 13.96
CA MET A 50 -1.30 -7.94 15.19
C MET A 50 -2.01 -8.51 16.42
N PHE A 51 -1.26 -8.67 17.52
CA PHE A 51 -1.76 -9.18 18.80
C PHE A 51 -1.57 -8.14 19.90
N LEU A 52 -2.54 -8.07 20.81
CA LEU A 52 -2.39 -7.32 22.05
C LEU A 52 -1.34 -8.00 22.95
N GLU A 53 -1.49 -9.31 23.11
CA GLU A 53 -0.62 -10.12 23.96
C GLU A 53 0.74 -10.39 23.32
N THR A 54 1.75 -10.55 24.16
CA THR A 54 3.10 -10.96 23.73
C THR A 54 3.61 -12.20 24.46
N ASP A 55 2.84 -12.77 25.40
CA ASP A 55 3.20 -14.01 26.10
C ASP A 55 3.13 -15.19 25.11
N ASP A 56 4.19 -15.99 25.12
CA ASP A 56 4.35 -17.20 24.31
C ASP A 56 3.21 -18.21 24.47
N ALA A 57 2.54 -18.24 25.63
CA ALA A 57 1.41 -19.13 25.90
C ALA A 57 0.08 -18.62 25.32
N LEU A 58 -0.02 -17.32 25.02
CA LEU A 58 -1.25 -16.66 24.57
C LEU A 58 -1.28 -16.42 23.07
N VAL A 59 -0.13 -16.39 22.41
CA VAL A 59 -0.02 -16.10 20.97
C VAL A 59 0.31 -17.37 20.18
N PRO A 60 -0.02 -17.41 18.86
CA PRO A 60 0.30 -18.56 18.03
C PRO A 60 1.79 -18.91 18.06
N PRO A 61 2.17 -20.20 18.16
CA PRO A 61 3.57 -20.62 18.20
C PRO A 61 4.24 -20.56 16.81
N ARG A 62 3.47 -20.23 15.77
CA ARG A 62 3.89 -20.02 14.38
C ARG A 62 3.13 -18.83 13.82
N ALA A 63 3.79 -18.03 12.99
CA ALA A 63 3.08 -17.13 12.09
C ALA A 63 2.32 -17.94 11.03
N ILE A 64 1.11 -17.49 10.70
CA ILE A 64 0.27 -18.08 9.64
C ILE A 64 0.51 -17.26 8.38
N GLY A 65 1.24 -17.83 7.43
CA GLY A 65 1.54 -17.18 6.16
C GLY A 65 0.43 -17.32 5.13
N SER A 66 0.52 -16.50 4.08
CA SER A 66 -0.27 -16.69 2.86
C SER A 66 0.21 -17.94 2.12
N GLY A 67 -0.72 -18.73 1.59
CA GLY A 67 -0.39 -19.74 0.58
C GLY A 67 -0.08 -19.10 -0.78
N GLY A 68 0.12 -19.92 -1.81
CA GLY A 68 0.18 -19.46 -3.21
C GLY A 68 1.60 -19.12 -3.72
N LEU A 69 1.68 -18.19 -4.68
CA LEU A 69 2.92 -17.93 -5.44
C LEU A 69 4.04 -17.32 -4.60
N ALA A 70 3.73 -16.40 -3.69
CA ALA A 70 4.73 -15.70 -2.87
C ALA A 70 5.60 -16.65 -2.02
N PRO A 71 5.05 -17.56 -1.18
CA PRO A 71 5.87 -18.51 -0.43
C PRO A 71 6.59 -19.52 -1.34
N LEU A 72 6.00 -19.86 -2.51
CA LEU A 72 6.61 -20.76 -3.49
C LEU A 72 7.90 -20.16 -4.07
N VAL A 73 7.86 -18.92 -4.56
CA VAL A 73 9.05 -18.27 -5.14
C VAL A 73 10.14 -18.01 -4.10
N MET A 74 9.75 -17.71 -2.86
CA MET A 74 10.69 -17.58 -1.76
C MET A 74 11.42 -18.90 -1.47
N ARG A 75 10.77 -20.06 -1.68
CA ARG A 75 11.43 -21.37 -1.58
C ARG A 75 12.39 -21.66 -2.73
N LEU A 76 12.30 -20.97 -3.88
CA LEU A 76 13.23 -21.20 -4.99
C LEU A 76 14.59 -20.53 -4.78
N GLY A 77 14.65 -19.45 -4.01
CA GLY A 77 15.88 -18.71 -3.71
C GLY A 77 16.38 -17.85 -4.88
N LEU A 78 17.66 -17.43 -4.79
CA LEU A 78 18.34 -16.66 -5.83
C LEU A 78 19.07 -17.57 -6.83
N PRO A 79 19.17 -17.19 -8.12
CA PRO A 79 20.04 -17.88 -9.05
C PRO A 79 21.52 -17.67 -8.65
N TRP A 80 22.39 -18.62 -9.01
CA TRP A 80 23.82 -18.56 -8.68
C TRP A 80 24.51 -17.28 -9.18
N THR A 81 24.01 -16.69 -10.28
CA THR A 81 24.49 -15.43 -10.87
C THR A 81 24.24 -14.22 -9.97
N MET A 82 23.26 -14.29 -9.06
CA MET A 82 22.96 -13.23 -8.08
C MET A 82 23.31 -13.63 -6.64
N SER A 83 23.89 -14.81 -6.43
CA SER A 83 24.34 -15.26 -5.11
C SER A 83 25.82 -15.62 -5.11
N ALA A 84 26.17 -16.82 -5.57
CA ALA A 84 27.53 -17.35 -5.53
C ALA A 84 28.53 -16.50 -6.33
N LEU A 85 28.16 -16.05 -7.53
CA LEU A 85 29.03 -15.23 -8.36
C LEU A 85 29.38 -13.89 -7.69
N PRO A 86 28.40 -13.06 -7.23
CA PRO A 86 28.71 -11.88 -6.44
C PRO A 86 29.55 -12.14 -5.21
N ALA A 87 29.28 -13.23 -4.46
CA ALA A 87 30.07 -13.57 -3.28
C ALA A 87 31.55 -13.86 -3.59
N THR A 88 31.86 -14.30 -4.83
CA THR A 88 33.25 -14.53 -5.29
C THR A 88 33.92 -13.27 -5.84
N LEU A 89 33.16 -12.34 -6.41
CA LEU A 89 33.69 -11.12 -7.03
C LEU A 89 33.75 -9.93 -6.05
N ASP A 90 32.79 -9.83 -5.14
CA ASP A 90 32.70 -8.79 -4.10
C ASP A 90 33.05 -9.37 -2.73
N LEU A 91 34.36 -9.59 -2.52
CA LEU A 91 34.89 -10.12 -1.26
C LEU A 91 34.57 -9.24 -0.05
N LYS A 92 34.35 -7.93 -0.26
CA LYS A 92 34.05 -6.97 0.81
C LYS A 92 32.64 -7.17 1.36
N ASN A 93 31.67 -7.47 0.49
CA ASN A 93 30.27 -7.64 0.88
C ASN A 93 29.79 -9.11 0.90
N ARG A 94 30.67 -10.08 0.62
CA ARG A 94 30.37 -11.53 0.54
C ARG A 94 29.49 -12.07 1.68
N ASP A 95 29.69 -11.58 2.90
CA ASP A 95 28.95 -12.06 4.07
C ASP A 95 27.45 -11.76 3.96
N ARG A 96 27.06 -10.68 3.26
CA ARG A 96 25.65 -10.37 2.98
C ARG A 96 25.02 -11.41 2.04
N PHE A 97 25.74 -11.81 1.00
CA PHE A 97 25.27 -12.85 0.07
C PHE A 97 25.15 -14.21 0.78
N PHE A 98 26.10 -14.57 1.65
CA PHE A 98 26.00 -15.79 2.45
C PHE A 98 24.84 -15.75 3.45
N ALA A 99 24.63 -14.61 4.12
CA ALA A 99 23.49 -14.45 5.02
C ALA A 99 22.15 -14.58 4.29
N PHE A 100 22.05 -14.03 3.06
CA PHE A 100 20.86 -14.12 2.24
C PHE A 100 20.61 -15.53 1.70
N ASN A 101 21.66 -16.25 1.27
CA ASN A 101 21.54 -17.67 0.90
C ASN A 101 21.08 -18.54 2.08
N LYS A 102 21.69 -18.35 3.25
CA LYS A 102 21.28 -19.07 4.47
C LYS A 102 19.82 -18.81 4.84
N PHE A 103 19.32 -17.59 4.57
CA PHE A 103 17.91 -17.28 4.76
C PHE A 103 17.00 -18.11 3.84
N PHE A 104 17.35 -18.27 2.57
CA PHE A 104 16.58 -19.12 1.65
C PHE A 104 16.68 -20.61 1.98
N GLU A 105 17.87 -21.10 2.34
CA GLU A 105 18.07 -22.47 2.84
C GLU A 105 17.15 -22.74 4.04
N GLU A 106 17.07 -21.80 5.00
CA GLU A 106 16.18 -21.93 6.16
C GLU A 106 14.68 -22.00 5.77
N ILE A 107 14.25 -21.26 4.74
CA ILE A 107 12.88 -21.36 4.22
C ILE A 107 12.67 -22.73 3.57
N GLN A 108 13.60 -23.18 2.72
CA GLN A 108 13.54 -24.46 2.03
C GLN A 108 13.47 -25.63 3.02
N ASP A 109 14.31 -25.60 4.05
CA ASP A 109 14.39 -26.63 5.10
C ASP A 109 13.18 -26.64 6.04
N THR A 110 12.38 -25.57 6.06
CA THR A 110 11.14 -25.52 6.84
C THR A 110 9.99 -26.17 6.05
N PRO A 111 9.51 -27.37 6.43
CA PRO A 111 8.41 -28.03 5.72
C PRO A 111 7.10 -27.24 5.88
N VAL A 112 6.20 -27.36 4.90
CA VAL A 112 4.81 -26.88 5.03
C VAL A 112 4.08 -27.75 6.05
N CYS A 113 3.23 -27.15 6.87
CA CYS A 113 2.44 -27.87 7.87
C CYS A 113 1.45 -28.87 7.22
N PRO A 114 1.16 -30.02 7.86
CA PRO A 114 0.18 -30.97 7.34
C PRO A 114 -1.21 -30.35 7.27
N GLN A 115 -1.91 -30.62 6.17
CA GLN A 115 -3.26 -30.13 5.93
C GLN A 115 -4.31 -30.88 6.78
N GLY A 116 -5.41 -30.22 7.12
CA GLY A 116 -6.53 -30.81 7.86
C GLY A 116 -6.28 -31.05 9.36
N ILE A 117 -5.19 -30.53 9.91
CA ILE A 117 -4.87 -30.55 11.35
C ILE A 117 -5.13 -29.15 11.93
N GLY A 118 -5.83 -29.09 13.07
CA GLY A 118 -6.14 -27.83 13.76
C GLY A 118 -4.88 -27.08 14.19
N THR A 119 -4.93 -25.74 14.26
CA THR A 119 -3.71 -24.93 14.43
C THR A 119 -2.94 -25.31 15.70
N LYS A 120 -3.64 -25.63 16.79
CA LYS A 120 -3.01 -26.00 18.07
C LYS A 120 -2.28 -27.34 18.04
N ASP A 121 -2.67 -28.25 17.16
CA ASP A 121 -2.12 -29.61 17.06
C ASP A 121 -1.00 -29.73 16.00
N LEU A 122 -0.72 -28.64 15.29
CA LEU A 122 0.34 -28.62 14.27
C LEU A 122 1.74 -28.71 14.87
N PRO A 123 2.70 -29.37 14.18
CA PRO A 123 4.10 -29.37 14.58
C PRO A 123 4.67 -27.95 14.71
N LEU A 124 5.56 -27.72 15.68
CA LEU A 124 6.19 -26.40 15.87
C LEU A 124 7.21 -26.06 14.77
N ASN A 125 7.73 -27.07 14.08
CA ASN A 125 8.82 -26.94 13.12
C ASN A 125 8.36 -26.83 11.65
N CYS A 126 7.13 -26.36 11.41
CA CYS A 126 6.58 -26.21 10.06
C CYS A 126 6.11 -24.77 9.78
N TYR A 127 5.92 -24.48 8.50
CA TYR A 127 5.32 -23.23 8.00
C TYR A 127 3.81 -23.44 7.84
N GLU A 128 3.04 -22.72 8.64
CA GLU A 128 1.58 -22.78 8.62
C GLU A 128 1.03 -21.80 7.58
N GLU A 129 0.09 -22.26 6.76
CA GLU A 129 -0.46 -21.50 5.64
C GLU A 129 -1.97 -21.32 5.79
N ALA A 130 -2.46 -20.17 5.33
CA ALA A 130 -3.85 -19.90 5.04
C ALA A 130 -3.94 -19.36 3.60
N GLU A 131 -4.63 -20.09 2.73
CA GLU A 131 -4.72 -19.74 1.29
C GLU A 131 -5.70 -18.59 1.03
N ASN A 132 -6.64 -18.35 1.95
CA ASN A 132 -7.59 -17.24 1.88
C ASN A 132 -7.86 -16.67 3.29
N PRO A 133 -8.49 -15.48 3.38
CA PRO A 133 -8.75 -14.85 4.68
C PRO A 133 -9.65 -15.66 5.60
N ASN A 134 -10.60 -16.45 5.09
CA ASN A 134 -11.49 -17.25 5.95
C ASN A 134 -10.70 -18.31 6.73
N ILE A 135 -9.77 -19.00 6.07
CA ILE A 135 -8.87 -19.96 6.73
C ILE A 135 -7.98 -19.25 7.75
N LEU A 136 -7.49 -18.03 7.41
CA LEU A 136 -6.70 -17.23 8.35
C LEU A 136 -7.51 -16.91 9.61
N PHE A 137 -8.74 -16.41 9.46
CA PHE A 137 -9.62 -16.09 10.59
C PHE A 137 -10.02 -17.33 11.39
N GLU A 138 -10.32 -18.45 10.74
CA GLU A 138 -10.62 -19.72 11.42
C GLU A 138 -9.47 -20.12 12.35
N LYS A 139 -8.23 -20.10 11.83
CA LYS A 139 -7.03 -20.42 12.61
C LYS A 139 -6.76 -19.43 13.73
N LEU A 140 -6.93 -18.13 13.48
CA LEU A 140 -6.75 -17.09 14.51
C LEU A 140 -7.77 -17.23 15.64
N LYS A 141 -9.03 -17.56 15.33
CA LYS A 141 -10.11 -17.77 16.32
C LYS A 141 -9.90 -18.97 17.24
N GLU A 142 -9.03 -19.93 16.87
CA GLU A 142 -8.64 -20.98 17.80
C GLU A 142 -7.86 -20.42 19.01
N TRP A 143 -7.22 -19.25 18.88
CA TRP A 143 -6.45 -18.60 19.95
C TRP A 143 -7.33 -17.63 20.75
N GLU A 144 -7.38 -17.81 22.07
CA GLU A 144 -8.12 -16.96 23.00
C GLU A 144 -7.34 -15.68 23.34
N THR A 145 -6.93 -14.92 22.31
CA THR A 145 -6.14 -13.69 22.43
C THR A 145 -6.70 -12.60 21.53
N PRO A 146 -6.71 -11.32 21.94
CA PRO A 146 -7.13 -10.23 21.07
C PRO A 146 -6.16 -10.07 19.90
N TYR A 147 -6.71 -10.05 18.69
CA TYR A 147 -5.97 -9.81 17.46
C TYR A 147 -6.70 -8.84 16.52
N MET A 148 -5.94 -8.19 15.67
CA MET A 148 -6.44 -7.34 14.59
C MET A 148 -5.83 -7.81 13.26
N VAL A 149 -6.60 -7.71 12.19
CA VAL A 149 -6.16 -8.01 10.82
C VAL A 149 -6.43 -6.78 9.97
N ILE A 150 -5.36 -6.11 9.51
CA ILE A 150 -5.45 -4.80 8.88
C ILE A 150 -5.04 -4.90 7.41
N PRO A 151 -5.96 -4.74 6.44
CA PRO A 151 -5.62 -4.67 5.03
C PRO A 151 -4.73 -3.45 4.73
N HIS A 152 -3.76 -3.66 3.84
CA HIS A 152 -2.82 -2.62 3.42
C HIS A 152 -2.40 -2.81 1.95
N GLY A 153 -1.79 -1.77 1.35
CA GLY A 153 -1.34 -1.81 -0.05
C GLY A 153 -2.44 -2.14 -1.07
N THR A 154 -3.71 -1.86 -0.75
CA THR A 154 -4.88 -2.40 -1.48
C THR A 154 -5.02 -1.89 -2.91
N THR A 155 -4.37 -0.78 -3.24
CA THR A 155 -4.35 -0.19 -4.58
C THR A 155 -3.01 -0.39 -5.31
N TRP A 156 -2.06 -1.10 -4.70
CA TRP A 156 -0.71 -1.28 -5.22
C TRP A 156 -0.69 -2.34 -6.34
N GLY A 157 -0.51 -1.90 -7.58
CA GLY A 157 -0.53 -2.77 -8.76
C GLY A 157 0.76 -3.50 -9.06
N TYR A 158 1.59 -3.76 -8.03
CA TYR A 158 2.82 -4.55 -8.17
C TYR A 158 2.51 -5.99 -8.61
N TYR A 159 1.61 -6.64 -7.88
CA TYR A 159 1.10 -7.98 -8.20
C TYR A 159 -0.44 -8.04 -8.20
N THR A 160 -1.12 -6.99 -7.72
CA THR A 160 -2.59 -6.93 -7.71
C THR A 160 -3.10 -6.89 -9.15
N PRO A 161 -3.96 -7.85 -9.57
CA PRO A 161 -4.53 -7.85 -10.91
C PRO A 161 -5.34 -6.58 -11.18
N PRO A 162 -5.31 -5.99 -12.39
CA PRO A 162 -6.08 -4.80 -12.76
C PRO A 162 -7.58 -4.88 -12.41
N THR A 163 -8.20 -6.04 -12.65
CA THR A 163 -9.63 -6.26 -12.43
C THR A 163 -9.97 -6.77 -11.03
N SER A 164 -9.00 -6.82 -10.11
CA SER A 164 -9.27 -7.22 -8.72
C SER A 164 -10.23 -6.23 -8.06
N ASP A 165 -11.40 -6.73 -7.68
CA ASP A 165 -12.43 -5.98 -6.97
C ASP A 165 -12.43 -6.35 -5.48
N TRP A 166 -12.53 -5.36 -4.60
CA TRP A 166 -12.69 -5.57 -3.16
C TRP A 166 -14.07 -6.08 -2.75
N ARG A 167 -15.07 -6.03 -3.64
CA ARG A 167 -16.43 -6.55 -3.41
C ARG A 167 -16.45 -7.96 -2.84
N LYS A 168 -15.65 -8.88 -3.40
CA LYS A 168 -15.56 -10.27 -2.92
C LYS A 168 -15.18 -10.36 -1.44
N GLN A 169 -14.37 -9.43 -0.92
CA GLN A 169 -13.99 -9.41 0.49
C GLN A 169 -15.19 -9.14 1.36
N LEU A 170 -16.07 -8.21 0.97
CA LEU A 170 -17.27 -7.85 1.73
C LEU A 170 -18.26 -9.02 1.82
N GLU A 171 -18.43 -9.71 0.70
CA GLU A 171 -19.40 -10.80 0.57
C GLU A 171 -18.99 -12.04 1.38
N SER A 172 -17.69 -12.39 1.34
CA SER A 172 -17.26 -13.71 1.80
C SER A 172 -15.97 -13.78 2.63
N TYR A 173 -15.14 -12.73 2.69
CA TYR A 173 -13.79 -12.83 3.27
C TYR A 173 -13.46 -11.75 4.32
N GLN A 174 -14.51 -11.17 4.91
CA GLN A 174 -14.43 -10.12 5.92
C GLN A 174 -14.81 -10.68 7.30
N ASP A 175 -14.01 -10.35 8.32
CA ASP A 175 -14.33 -10.59 9.73
C ASP A 175 -14.44 -9.27 10.47
N ASP A 176 -15.66 -8.79 10.71
CA ASP A 176 -15.89 -7.45 11.28
C ASP A 176 -15.36 -7.29 12.72
N SER A 177 -15.16 -8.40 13.45
CA SER A 177 -14.61 -8.37 14.81
C SER A 177 -13.10 -8.12 14.87
N SER A 178 -12.37 -8.37 13.79
CA SER A 178 -10.90 -8.24 13.78
C SER A 178 -10.35 -7.40 12.62
N GLN A 179 -11.13 -7.23 11.55
CA GLN A 179 -10.78 -6.44 10.37
C GLN A 179 -11.66 -5.19 10.31
N PHE A 180 -11.29 -4.16 11.09
CA PHE A 180 -12.02 -2.89 11.22
C PHE A 180 -11.15 -1.65 11.03
N LEU A 181 -9.87 -1.82 10.69
CA LEU A 181 -8.97 -0.75 10.25
C LEU A 181 -8.57 -0.97 8.78
N PHE A 182 -8.17 0.10 8.10
CA PHE A 182 -7.73 0.07 6.73
C PHE A 182 -6.56 1.04 6.55
N GLU A 183 -5.44 0.55 6.02
CA GLU A 183 -4.32 1.42 5.72
C GLU A 183 -4.57 2.19 4.42
N ILE A 184 -4.57 3.52 4.52
CA ILE A 184 -4.87 4.40 3.39
C ILE A 184 -3.64 5.08 2.78
N TYR A 185 -2.48 4.98 3.45
CA TYR A 185 -1.23 5.56 2.96
C TYR A 185 -0.02 4.84 3.58
N SER A 186 0.94 4.48 2.73
CA SER A 186 2.17 3.81 3.18
C SER A 186 3.41 4.20 2.39
N GLY A 187 4.52 3.50 2.61
CA GLY A 187 5.71 3.58 1.77
C GLY A 187 5.42 3.22 0.30
N HIS A 188 4.31 2.53 0.02
CA HIS A 188 3.86 2.19 -1.33
C HIS A 188 3.01 3.28 -1.98
N GLY A 189 2.63 4.33 -1.25
CA GLY A 189 1.84 5.46 -1.72
C GLY A 189 0.41 5.48 -1.17
N ASN A 190 -0.40 6.37 -1.73
CA ASN A 190 -1.81 6.58 -1.35
C ASN A 190 -2.72 5.49 -1.92
N SER A 191 -3.76 5.13 -1.16
CA SER A 191 -4.85 4.22 -1.54
C SER A 191 -6.25 4.82 -1.28
N GLU A 192 -6.35 6.13 -1.04
CA GLU A 192 -7.62 6.81 -0.75
C GLU A 192 -8.57 6.89 -1.97
N GLU A 193 -8.07 7.43 -3.09
CA GLU A 193 -8.87 8.10 -4.12
C GLU A 193 -9.49 7.14 -5.17
N TYR A 194 -10.81 7.06 -5.26
CA TYR A 194 -11.48 6.26 -6.31
C TYR A 194 -11.45 6.95 -7.68
N ARG A 195 -11.31 6.16 -8.75
CA ARG A 195 -11.45 6.58 -10.15
C ARG A 195 -12.25 5.54 -10.93
N SER A 196 -13.02 5.98 -11.93
CA SER A 196 -13.90 5.11 -12.72
C SER A 196 -13.18 4.35 -13.84
N TRP A 197 -11.96 4.75 -14.20
CA TRP A 197 -11.13 4.03 -15.17
C TRP A 197 -10.51 2.78 -14.54
N ASN A 198 -10.05 1.85 -15.39
CA ASN A 198 -9.26 0.69 -14.96
C ASN A 198 -8.25 0.32 -16.06
N ASP A 199 -7.16 -0.33 -15.71
CA ASP A 199 -6.08 -0.74 -16.63
C ASP A 199 -6.49 -1.91 -17.55
N ALA A 200 -7.50 -2.69 -17.12
CA ALA A 200 -8.21 -3.69 -17.93
C ALA A 200 -9.70 -3.72 -17.54
N GLN A 201 -10.55 -4.17 -18.46
CA GLN A 201 -11.99 -4.32 -18.23
C GLN A 201 -12.47 -5.71 -18.67
N ILE A 202 -13.63 -6.13 -18.14
CA ILE A 202 -14.28 -7.40 -18.45
C ILE A 202 -15.54 -7.09 -19.27
N ASP A 203 -15.73 -7.77 -20.39
CA ASP A 203 -16.92 -7.63 -21.22
C ASP A 203 -18.13 -8.45 -20.72
N LEU A 204 -19.24 -8.42 -21.45
CA LEU A 204 -20.46 -9.15 -21.10
C LEU A 204 -20.30 -10.69 -21.22
N GLN A 205 -19.24 -11.17 -21.86
CA GLN A 205 -18.92 -12.58 -22.00
C GLN A 205 -17.97 -13.07 -20.90
N GLY A 206 -17.44 -12.16 -20.08
CA GLY A 206 -16.45 -12.46 -19.06
C GLY A 206 -15.00 -12.38 -19.56
N GLU A 207 -14.79 -11.87 -20.77
CA GLU A 207 -13.46 -11.80 -21.38
C GLU A 207 -12.80 -10.45 -21.09
N LEU A 208 -11.49 -10.49 -20.83
CA LEU A 208 -10.71 -9.28 -20.59
C LEU A 208 -10.43 -8.54 -21.90
N TYR A 209 -10.59 -7.22 -21.91
CA TYR A 209 -10.23 -6.37 -23.03
C TYR A 209 -9.45 -5.13 -22.61
N CYS A 210 -8.75 -4.54 -23.59
CA CYS A 210 -7.95 -3.34 -23.41
C CYS A 210 -8.85 -2.10 -23.54
N PRO A 211 -9.13 -1.36 -22.45
CA PRO A 211 -9.96 -0.16 -22.52
C PRO A 211 -9.25 0.93 -23.36
N GLU A 212 -10.03 1.80 -23.97
CA GLU A 212 -9.48 2.97 -24.68
C GLU A 212 -8.87 3.97 -23.68
N ALA A 213 -7.85 4.69 -24.14
CA ALA A 213 -7.27 5.77 -23.35
C ALA A 213 -8.31 6.89 -23.18
N SER A 214 -8.29 7.53 -22.01
CA SER A 214 -9.10 8.70 -21.70
C SER A 214 -8.21 9.90 -21.42
N ASP A 215 -8.80 11.10 -21.32
CA ASP A 215 -8.05 12.32 -20.99
C ASP A 215 -7.29 12.21 -19.67
N ASN A 216 -7.78 11.40 -18.73
CA ASN A 216 -7.24 11.30 -17.38
C ASN A 216 -6.45 10.01 -17.12
N PHE A 217 -6.44 9.06 -18.07
CA PHE A 217 -5.81 7.74 -17.86
C PHE A 217 -5.34 7.08 -19.15
N LEU A 218 -4.10 6.58 -19.11
CA LEU A 218 -3.47 5.80 -20.18
C LEU A 218 -3.34 4.33 -19.72
N PRO A 219 -4.14 3.40 -20.26
CA PRO A 219 -3.98 1.99 -19.95
C PRO A 219 -2.63 1.45 -20.43
N THR A 220 -2.02 0.55 -19.65
CA THR A 220 -0.74 -0.11 -19.97
C THR A 220 -0.81 -0.82 -21.32
N CYS A 221 -1.91 -1.51 -21.60
CA CYS A 221 -2.11 -2.19 -22.88
C CYS A 221 -2.16 -1.22 -24.07
N GLN A 222 -2.71 -0.01 -23.90
CA GLN A 222 -2.75 1.01 -24.95
C GLN A 222 -1.35 1.53 -25.24
N GLN A 223 -0.57 1.84 -24.20
CA GLN A 223 0.81 2.28 -24.38
C GLN A 223 1.69 1.18 -24.99
N ALA A 224 1.49 -0.07 -24.57
CA ALA A 224 2.14 -1.20 -25.20
C ALA A 224 1.81 -1.27 -26.71
N GLY A 225 0.53 -1.17 -27.08
CA GLY A 225 0.12 -1.11 -28.48
C GLY A 225 0.79 0.02 -29.27
N ARG A 226 0.94 1.22 -28.68
CA ARG A 226 1.62 2.37 -29.32
C ARG A 226 3.10 2.10 -29.57
N ILE A 227 3.81 1.54 -28.59
CA ILE A 227 5.22 1.17 -28.73
C ILE A 227 5.40 0.12 -29.83
N MET A 228 4.53 -0.91 -29.85
CA MET A 228 4.55 -1.94 -30.90
C MET A 228 4.29 -1.34 -32.29
N ALA A 229 3.33 -0.40 -32.40
CA ALA A 229 3.04 0.27 -33.66
C ALA A 229 4.27 1.04 -34.19
N GLN A 230 4.89 1.86 -33.34
CA GLN A 230 6.08 2.64 -33.72
C GLN A 230 7.23 1.74 -34.18
N ARG A 231 7.53 0.67 -33.43
CA ARG A 231 8.61 -0.26 -33.79
C ARG A 231 8.30 -1.04 -35.06
N CYS A 232 7.03 -1.34 -35.32
CA CYS A 232 6.62 -2.03 -36.54
C CYS A 232 6.80 -1.16 -37.78
N GLU A 233 6.44 0.13 -37.67
CA GLU A 233 6.69 1.14 -38.70
C GLU A 233 8.19 1.26 -38.99
N ASP A 234 9.02 1.36 -37.96
CA ASP A 234 10.48 1.45 -38.08
C ASP A 234 11.12 0.19 -38.71
N SER A 235 10.46 -0.97 -38.55
CA SER A 235 10.90 -2.26 -39.11
C SER A 235 10.57 -2.42 -40.61
N GLY A 236 9.72 -1.55 -41.17
CA GLY A 236 9.30 -1.62 -42.57
C GLY A 236 8.37 -2.80 -42.90
N LEU A 237 7.69 -3.36 -41.91
CA LEU A 237 6.65 -4.37 -42.11
C LEU A 237 5.40 -3.74 -42.74
N ASP A 238 4.54 -4.54 -43.36
CA ASP A 238 3.30 -4.05 -43.94
C ASP A 238 2.23 -3.73 -42.87
N ALA A 239 1.28 -2.87 -43.24
CA ALA A 239 0.27 -2.36 -42.32
C ALA A 239 -0.64 -3.46 -41.71
N ASP A 240 -0.96 -4.52 -42.46
CA ASP A 240 -1.82 -5.59 -41.94
C ASP A 240 -1.08 -6.41 -40.89
N THR A 241 0.20 -6.73 -41.15
CA THR A 241 1.09 -7.36 -40.16
C THR A 241 1.24 -6.49 -38.90
N CYS A 242 1.46 -5.18 -39.06
CA CYS A 242 1.57 -4.27 -37.92
C CYS A 242 0.26 -4.18 -37.10
N ASN A 243 -0.89 -4.12 -37.76
CA ASN A 243 -2.19 -4.11 -37.08
C ASN A 243 -2.43 -5.39 -36.27
N GLN A 244 -2.03 -6.55 -36.81
CA GLN A 244 -2.10 -7.83 -36.09
C GLN A 244 -1.20 -7.85 -34.86
N LEU A 245 0.06 -7.42 -35.00
CA LEU A 245 1.01 -7.35 -33.88
C LEU A 245 0.51 -6.40 -32.78
N VAL A 246 -0.01 -5.23 -33.14
CA VAL A 246 -0.56 -4.27 -32.18
C VAL A 246 -1.77 -4.86 -31.44
N ALA A 247 -2.71 -5.48 -32.16
CA ALA A 247 -3.89 -6.10 -31.55
C ALA A 247 -3.51 -7.24 -30.59
N GLU A 248 -2.56 -8.08 -31.01
CA GLU A 248 -2.05 -9.18 -30.18
C GLU A 248 -1.28 -8.66 -28.96
N THR A 249 -0.45 -7.63 -29.10
CA THR A 249 0.25 -6.98 -27.97
C THR A 249 -0.75 -6.43 -26.95
N LYS A 250 -1.81 -5.73 -27.40
CA LYS A 250 -2.86 -5.23 -26.50
C LYS A 250 -3.55 -6.37 -25.76
N SER A 251 -3.91 -7.43 -26.47
CA SER A 251 -4.53 -8.64 -25.90
C SER A 251 -3.63 -9.31 -24.87
N ASN A 252 -2.35 -9.51 -25.20
CA ASN A 252 -1.38 -10.14 -24.31
C ASN A 252 -1.16 -9.29 -23.05
N ALA A 253 -0.98 -7.98 -23.21
CA ALA A 253 -0.78 -7.05 -22.09
C ALA A 253 -1.92 -7.15 -21.06
N VAL A 254 -3.16 -7.15 -21.52
CA VAL A 254 -4.35 -7.30 -20.66
C VAL A 254 -4.36 -8.66 -19.96
N ASN A 255 -4.13 -9.74 -20.71
CA ASN A 255 -4.21 -11.09 -20.17
C ASN A 255 -3.08 -11.45 -19.21
N MET A 256 -1.95 -10.73 -19.24
CA MET A 256 -0.83 -10.91 -18.31
C MET A 256 -1.00 -10.15 -16.99
N GLY A 257 -2.05 -9.33 -16.83
CA GLY A 257 -2.33 -8.60 -15.59
C GLY A 257 -1.19 -7.67 -15.19
N ALA A 258 -0.63 -7.83 -13.97
CA ALA A 258 0.47 -6.99 -13.48
C ALA A 258 1.74 -7.08 -14.35
N ALA A 259 1.92 -8.16 -15.11
CA ALA A 259 3.03 -8.35 -16.04
C ALA A 259 2.76 -7.79 -17.45
N GLY A 260 1.68 -7.04 -17.66
CA GLY A 260 1.25 -6.55 -18.98
C GLY A 260 2.31 -5.76 -19.74
N TYR A 261 3.23 -5.11 -19.02
CA TYR A 261 4.34 -4.37 -19.61
C TYR A 261 5.34 -5.26 -20.40
N LEU A 262 5.40 -6.56 -20.09
CA LEU A 262 6.24 -7.55 -20.78
C LEU A 262 5.65 -8.02 -22.12
N ALA A 263 4.52 -7.47 -22.57
CA ALA A 263 3.94 -7.81 -23.88
C ALA A 263 4.84 -7.41 -25.06
N ILE A 264 5.91 -6.66 -24.78
CA ILE A 264 6.88 -6.13 -25.73
C ILE A 264 8.28 -6.43 -25.20
N ASN A 265 9.13 -6.98 -26.06
CA ASN A 265 10.54 -7.17 -25.76
C ASN A 265 11.31 -5.84 -25.82
N GLU A 266 12.46 -5.75 -25.14
CA GLU A 266 13.35 -4.58 -25.20
C GLU A 266 12.68 -3.24 -24.82
N ILE A 267 11.76 -3.25 -23.85
CA ILE A 267 11.14 -2.02 -23.35
C ILE A 267 12.01 -1.39 -22.25
N GLU A 268 12.22 -0.08 -22.35
CA GLU A 268 12.80 0.69 -21.25
C GLU A 268 11.68 1.23 -20.34
N PRO A 269 11.92 1.35 -19.02
CA PRO A 269 10.99 1.98 -18.08
C PRO A 269 10.35 3.31 -18.55
N HIS A 270 11.10 4.10 -19.31
CA HIS A 270 10.67 5.40 -19.82
C HIS A 270 9.65 5.31 -20.96
N ASP A 271 9.70 4.25 -21.75
CA ASP A 271 8.82 4.04 -22.90
C ASP A 271 7.35 3.91 -22.46
N LEU A 272 7.12 3.49 -21.22
CA LEU A 272 5.79 3.30 -20.65
C LEU A 272 5.13 4.60 -20.17
N LEU A 273 5.83 5.73 -20.20
CA LEU A 273 5.29 7.04 -19.79
C LEU A 273 4.58 6.93 -18.41
N ASN A 274 3.41 7.54 -18.28
CA ASN A 274 2.51 7.43 -17.13
C ASN A 274 1.46 6.32 -17.26
N ALA A 275 1.68 5.32 -18.11
CA ALA A 275 0.72 4.24 -18.29
C ALA A 275 0.48 3.46 -16.99
N GLY A 276 -0.79 3.15 -16.71
CA GLY A 276 -1.24 2.47 -15.50
C GLY A 276 -1.32 3.34 -14.25
N GLN A 277 -0.98 4.63 -14.32
CA GLN A 277 -0.84 5.50 -13.14
C GLN A 277 -2.03 6.44 -12.95
N CYS A 278 -2.35 6.75 -11.68
CA CYS A 278 -3.29 7.81 -11.35
C CYS A 278 -2.60 9.17 -11.40
N ASN A 279 -2.97 10.03 -12.35
CA ASN A 279 -2.25 11.30 -12.60
C ASN A 279 -2.68 12.45 -11.68
N ASP A 280 -3.88 12.37 -11.11
CA ASP A 280 -4.48 13.41 -10.27
C ASP A 280 -4.69 12.96 -8.81
N CYS A 281 -4.18 11.78 -8.47
CA CYS A 281 -4.14 11.28 -7.10
C CYS A 281 -2.95 11.88 -6.34
N PHE A 282 -3.08 12.04 -5.03
CA PHE A 282 -1.98 12.45 -4.17
C PHE A 282 -0.99 11.31 -3.94
N LEU A 283 0.26 11.47 -4.36
CA LEU A 283 1.35 10.51 -4.15
C LEU A 283 0.87 9.04 -4.35
N PRO A 284 0.34 8.71 -5.54
CA PRO A 284 -0.34 7.44 -5.78
C PRO A 284 0.59 6.26 -5.64
N SER A 285 0.00 5.10 -5.33
CA SER A 285 0.69 3.83 -5.46
C SER A 285 0.97 3.47 -6.92
N PHE A 286 2.06 2.74 -7.13
CA PHE A 286 2.47 2.27 -8.47
C PHE A 286 1.38 1.39 -9.09
N ASN A 287 1.04 1.67 -10.35
CA ASN A 287 0.04 0.93 -11.12
C ASN A 287 -1.30 0.87 -10.36
N TYR A 288 -1.88 2.03 -10.10
CA TYR A 288 -3.01 2.19 -9.19
C TYR A 288 -4.21 1.26 -9.52
N ARG A 289 -4.84 0.68 -8.50
CA ARG A 289 -6.03 -0.19 -8.63
C ARG A 289 -7.26 0.46 -8.00
N PRO A 290 -8.11 1.18 -8.77
CA PRO A 290 -9.20 1.97 -8.19
C PRO A 290 -10.23 1.17 -7.40
N LEU A 291 -10.48 -0.09 -7.75
CA LEU A 291 -11.42 -0.96 -7.04
C LEU A 291 -10.88 -1.50 -5.72
N GLY A 292 -9.65 -1.13 -5.32
CA GLY A 292 -9.10 -1.34 -3.99
C GLY A 292 -9.00 -0.06 -3.15
N SER A 293 -9.50 1.08 -3.64
CA SER A 293 -9.37 2.36 -2.93
C SER A 293 -10.31 2.45 -1.73
N ALA A 294 -9.91 3.20 -0.70
CA ALA A 294 -10.71 3.38 0.51
C ALA A 294 -12.10 3.97 0.20
N GLN A 295 -12.18 4.92 -0.72
CA GLN A 295 -13.45 5.52 -1.15
C GLN A 295 -14.38 4.52 -1.82
N TYR A 296 -13.85 3.66 -2.70
CA TYR A 296 -14.63 2.59 -3.33
C TYR A 296 -15.13 1.60 -2.28
N VAL A 297 -14.22 1.13 -1.42
CA VAL A 297 -14.50 0.17 -0.34
C VAL A 297 -15.61 0.69 0.59
N LEU A 298 -15.58 1.97 0.99
CA LEU A 298 -16.61 2.56 1.84
C LEU A 298 -17.97 2.76 1.15
N ALA A 299 -18.01 2.79 -0.18
CA ALA A 299 -19.25 2.90 -0.95
C ALA A 299 -19.95 1.54 -1.12
N LEU A 300 -19.22 0.42 -1.01
CA LEU A 300 -19.76 -0.91 -1.26
C LEU A 300 -20.83 -1.34 -0.24
N ARG A 301 -21.83 -2.07 -0.75
CA ARG A 301 -22.75 -2.89 0.06
C ARG A 301 -22.92 -4.28 -0.53
N ASP A 302 -23.10 -5.24 0.37
CA ASP A 302 -23.49 -6.62 0.07
C ASP A 302 -24.97 -6.80 0.40
N PHE A 303 -25.76 -7.17 -0.61
CA PHE A 303 -27.22 -7.34 -0.54
C PHE A 303 -27.66 -8.81 -0.44
N THR A 304 -26.73 -9.75 -0.29
CA THR A 304 -27.03 -11.20 -0.24
C THR A 304 -27.85 -11.61 1.00
N ALA A 305 -27.71 -10.89 2.12
CA ALA A 305 -28.48 -11.12 3.33
C ALA A 305 -29.83 -10.37 3.31
N ASN A 306 -30.92 -11.06 3.65
CA ASN A 306 -32.25 -10.45 3.71
C ASN A 306 -32.36 -9.40 4.83
N GLY A 307 -32.56 -8.13 4.47
CA GLY A 307 -33.08 -7.08 5.35
C GLY A 307 -32.05 -6.14 5.99
N ASP A 308 -30.74 -6.43 5.89
CA ASP A 308 -29.68 -5.51 6.33
C ASP A 308 -28.41 -5.68 5.48
N PRO A 309 -28.21 -4.85 4.45
CA PRO A 309 -27.03 -4.95 3.59
C PRO A 309 -25.75 -4.65 4.37
N LYS A 310 -24.80 -5.60 4.36
CA LYS A 310 -23.49 -5.42 5.00
C LYS A 310 -22.68 -4.35 4.27
N ARG A 311 -21.84 -3.65 5.01
CA ARG A 311 -20.83 -2.74 4.45
C ARG A 311 -19.62 -2.68 5.35
N PHE A 312 -18.50 -2.25 4.77
CA PHE A 312 -17.31 -1.97 5.54
C PHE A 312 -17.48 -0.73 6.41
N LYS A 313 -16.89 -0.79 7.61
CA LYS A 313 -16.90 0.31 8.58
C LYS A 313 -15.51 0.55 9.14
N PHE A 314 -14.56 0.71 8.22
CA PHE A 314 -13.15 0.84 8.52
C PHE A 314 -12.79 2.18 9.17
N GLY A 315 -11.91 2.16 10.17
CA GLY A 315 -11.09 3.30 10.56
C GLY A 315 -9.84 3.39 9.70
N PHE A 316 -9.25 4.58 9.60
CA PHE A 316 -8.09 4.84 8.75
C PHE A 316 -6.80 4.92 9.53
N ILE A 317 -5.78 4.21 9.03
CA ILE A 317 -4.41 4.30 9.53
C ILE A 317 -3.45 4.58 8.38
N GLY A 318 -2.27 5.09 8.72
CA GLY A 318 -1.12 5.10 7.82
C GLY A 318 0.01 4.31 8.45
N SER A 319 0.97 3.87 7.65
CA SER A 319 2.15 3.21 8.17
C SER A 319 3.38 3.61 7.37
N SER A 320 4.57 3.41 7.93
CA SER A 320 5.79 3.69 7.16
C SER A 320 5.99 2.68 6.04
N ASP A 321 5.57 1.44 6.26
CA ASP A 321 5.77 0.27 5.38
C ASP A 321 7.15 0.27 4.70
N ASN A 322 8.18 0.51 5.51
CA ASN A 322 9.57 0.43 5.09
C ASN A 322 10.15 -0.88 5.63
N HIS A 323 10.69 -1.74 4.77
CA HIS A 323 11.30 -3.00 5.20
C HIS A 323 12.74 -2.80 5.74
N GLY A 324 13.14 -1.55 6.03
CA GLY A 324 14.45 -1.17 6.56
C GLY A 324 14.58 -1.27 8.08
N SER A 325 13.49 -1.60 8.79
CA SER A 325 13.42 -1.57 10.27
C SER A 325 13.77 -0.20 10.87
N ARG A 326 13.39 0.88 10.19
CA ARG A 326 13.65 2.25 10.62
C ARG A 326 12.38 2.91 11.17
N PRO A 327 12.46 3.59 12.32
CA PRO A 327 11.27 4.16 12.95
C PRO A 327 10.73 5.35 12.15
N GLY A 328 9.56 5.15 11.51
CA GLY A 328 8.69 6.19 10.95
C GLY A 328 9.40 7.27 10.12
N THR A 329 9.81 6.96 8.89
CA THR A 329 10.66 7.84 8.07
C THR A 329 9.96 9.04 7.45
N GLY A 330 8.62 9.05 7.36
CA GLY A 330 7.83 10.08 6.67
C GLY A 330 7.83 11.50 7.27
N TYR A 331 8.45 11.72 8.44
CA TYR A 331 8.52 13.07 9.02
C TYR A 331 9.66 13.92 8.44
N LYS A 332 10.62 13.32 7.71
CA LYS A 332 11.77 13.98 7.08
C LYS A 332 12.04 13.38 5.70
N GLU A 333 12.11 14.25 4.70
CA GLU A 333 12.27 13.90 3.29
C GLU A 333 13.75 13.95 2.88
N VAL A 334 14.53 12.98 3.35
CA VAL A 334 16.00 12.88 3.11
C VAL A 334 16.41 11.44 2.81
N ASP A 335 17.52 11.25 2.09
CA ASP A 335 18.14 9.95 1.83
C ASP A 335 17.19 8.88 1.25
N ARG A 336 16.72 9.06 0.01
CA ARG A 336 15.71 8.20 -0.61
C ARG A 336 16.03 6.72 -0.55
N LEU A 337 17.28 6.34 -0.86
CA LEU A 337 17.75 4.96 -0.83
C LEU A 337 17.57 4.28 0.55
N TYR A 338 17.57 5.06 1.62
CA TYR A 338 17.60 4.54 2.99
C TYR A 338 16.32 4.78 3.77
N ASN A 339 15.53 5.78 3.39
CA ASN A 339 14.27 6.14 4.04
C ASN A 339 13.03 5.80 3.19
N THR A 340 13.23 5.14 2.06
CA THR A 340 12.19 4.52 1.21
C THR A 340 12.65 3.10 0.84
N GLU A 341 11.83 2.38 0.06
CA GLU A 341 12.21 1.08 -0.49
C GLU A 341 12.82 1.16 -1.90
N ALA A 342 13.11 2.38 -2.37
CA ALA A 342 13.74 2.58 -3.66
C ALA A 342 15.11 1.89 -3.70
N ASN A 343 15.24 0.87 -4.56
CA ASN A 343 16.44 0.08 -4.72
C ASN A 343 16.83 -0.06 -6.20
N GLY A 344 18.11 -0.35 -6.43
CA GLY A 344 18.71 -0.56 -7.74
C GLY A 344 20.09 -1.19 -7.61
N PHE A 345 20.65 -1.70 -8.71
CA PHE A 345 21.97 -2.33 -8.68
C PHE A 345 23.05 -1.34 -8.25
N SER A 346 23.95 -1.78 -7.36
CA SER A 346 25.10 -0.99 -6.92
C SER A 346 26.35 -1.18 -7.77
N ASP A 347 26.35 -2.19 -8.67
CA ASP A 347 27.49 -2.56 -9.50
C ASP A 347 27.05 -2.75 -10.98
N PRO A 348 27.74 -2.13 -11.96
CA PRO A 348 27.38 -2.23 -13.37
C PRO A 348 27.45 -3.64 -13.97
N LEU A 349 28.27 -4.54 -13.41
CA LEU A 349 28.35 -5.91 -13.87
C LEU A 349 27.07 -6.68 -13.56
N PHE A 350 26.54 -6.56 -12.34
CA PHE A 350 25.30 -7.25 -11.95
C PHE A 350 24.07 -6.66 -12.64
N ASP A 351 24.06 -5.34 -12.87
CA ASP A 351 23.06 -4.68 -13.72
C ASP A 351 23.04 -5.29 -15.12
N ARG A 352 24.22 -5.39 -15.77
CA ARG A 352 24.36 -6.05 -17.09
C ARG A 352 23.94 -7.51 -17.07
N LEU A 353 24.31 -8.27 -16.04
CA LEU A 353 23.92 -9.69 -15.92
C LEU A 353 22.41 -9.86 -15.77
N SER A 354 21.75 -8.95 -15.06
CA SER A 354 20.29 -8.91 -14.96
C SER A 354 19.65 -8.61 -16.31
N ASP A 355 20.16 -7.63 -17.05
CA ASP A 355 19.67 -7.24 -18.38
C ASP A 355 19.81 -8.37 -19.42
N LEU A 356 20.83 -9.24 -19.32
CA LEU A 356 20.96 -10.43 -20.18
C LEU A 356 19.85 -11.47 -19.97
N SER A 357 19.09 -11.41 -18.87
CA SER A 357 17.94 -12.30 -18.65
C SER A 357 16.67 -11.86 -19.40
N ARG A 358 16.65 -10.62 -19.91
CA ARG A 358 15.55 -10.10 -20.73
C ARG A 358 15.66 -10.63 -22.15
N GLU A 359 14.53 -11.04 -22.72
CA GLU A 359 14.48 -11.45 -24.13
C GLU A 359 14.79 -10.25 -25.04
N LYS A 360 15.78 -10.44 -25.93
CA LYS A 360 16.22 -9.47 -26.94
C LYS A 360 16.04 -10.09 -28.32
N GLY A 361 15.69 -9.30 -29.33
CA GLY A 361 15.61 -9.78 -30.71
C GLY A 361 14.45 -9.23 -31.55
N LYS A 362 13.93 -10.08 -32.44
CA LYS A 362 12.95 -9.69 -33.47
C LYS A 362 11.70 -9.08 -32.85
N LEU A 363 11.07 -8.17 -33.59
CA LEU A 363 9.78 -7.61 -33.23
C LEU A 363 8.71 -8.71 -33.24
N THR A 364 8.41 -9.23 -32.06
CA THR A 364 7.38 -10.23 -31.81
C THR A 364 6.59 -9.84 -30.58
N THR A 365 5.36 -10.33 -30.51
CA THR A 365 4.55 -10.29 -29.30
C THR A 365 5.15 -11.24 -28.27
N THR A 366 4.99 -10.88 -27.00
CA THR A 366 5.42 -11.73 -25.88
C THR A 366 4.22 -12.03 -24.99
N PHE A 367 4.15 -13.27 -24.52
CA PHE A 367 3.17 -13.70 -23.52
C PHE A 367 3.89 -14.57 -22.49
N GLN A 368 4.04 -14.04 -21.28
CA GLN A 368 4.68 -14.74 -20.17
C GLN A 368 3.62 -15.11 -19.13
N ASP A 369 3.25 -16.38 -19.08
CA ASP A 369 2.34 -16.87 -18.05
C ASP A 369 3.12 -17.39 -16.85
N LEU A 370 3.07 -16.65 -15.74
CA LEU A 370 3.72 -17.00 -14.48
C LEU A 370 3.18 -18.26 -13.82
N SER A 371 1.97 -18.71 -14.18
CA SER A 371 1.38 -19.95 -13.66
C SER A 371 1.87 -21.20 -14.39
N THR A 372 2.32 -21.06 -15.64
CA THR A 372 2.74 -22.19 -16.49
C THR A 372 4.24 -22.22 -16.74
N ARG A 373 4.95 -21.09 -16.52
CA ARG A 373 6.40 -21.04 -16.57
C ARG A 373 7.00 -21.81 -15.40
N THR A 374 8.09 -22.53 -15.66
CA THR A 374 8.98 -22.98 -14.59
C THR A 374 9.62 -21.76 -13.95
N LEU A 375 9.04 -21.26 -12.86
CA LEU A 375 9.70 -20.27 -12.00
C LEU A 375 10.99 -20.91 -11.50
N THR A 376 12.11 -20.22 -11.69
CA THR A 376 13.45 -20.73 -11.36
C THR A 376 14.06 -20.00 -10.18
N SER A 377 13.62 -18.77 -9.92
CA SER A 377 14.10 -17.97 -8.79
C SER A 377 13.15 -16.83 -8.45
N ILE A 378 13.38 -16.19 -7.31
CA ILE A 378 12.65 -14.97 -6.90
C ILE A 378 12.83 -13.80 -7.89
N MET A 379 13.88 -13.80 -8.73
CA MET A 379 14.06 -12.76 -9.75
C MET A 379 12.99 -12.78 -10.83
N ASP A 380 12.42 -13.94 -11.12
CA ASP A 380 11.34 -14.08 -12.11
C ASP A 380 10.12 -13.24 -11.68
N LEU A 381 9.87 -13.10 -10.37
CA LEU A 381 8.82 -12.24 -9.84
C LEU A 381 9.17 -10.76 -10.04
N ASN A 382 10.38 -10.30 -9.70
CA ASN A 382 10.79 -8.90 -9.88
C ASN A 382 10.70 -8.45 -11.35
N ILE A 383 11.01 -9.35 -12.28
CA ILE A 383 10.82 -9.08 -13.71
C ILE A 383 9.33 -9.05 -14.03
N ALA A 384 8.52 -9.99 -13.56
CA ALA A 384 7.09 -9.96 -13.83
C ALA A 384 6.35 -8.71 -13.35
N THR A 385 6.88 -7.99 -12.38
CA THR A 385 6.13 -6.96 -11.65
C THR A 385 6.67 -5.53 -11.84
N ASP A 386 7.51 -5.30 -12.86
CA ASP A 386 8.05 -3.98 -13.23
C ASP A 386 8.79 -3.28 -12.07
N ALA A 387 9.66 -4.03 -11.38
CA ALA A 387 10.38 -3.55 -10.20
C ALA A 387 11.21 -2.27 -10.47
N GLU A 388 11.64 -2.04 -11.72
CA GLU A 388 12.40 -0.83 -12.10
C GLU A 388 11.53 0.43 -12.08
N ARG A 389 10.32 0.42 -12.68
CA ARG A 389 9.42 1.57 -12.60
C ARG A 389 8.85 1.71 -11.20
N GLN A 390 8.50 0.61 -10.55
CA GLN A 390 8.04 0.63 -9.17
C GLN A 390 9.00 1.36 -8.24
N SER A 391 10.31 1.14 -8.39
CA SER A 391 11.33 1.78 -7.56
C SER A 391 11.20 3.30 -7.52
N ALA A 392 10.60 3.93 -8.54
CA ALA A 392 10.33 5.37 -8.59
C ALA A 392 9.23 5.83 -7.60
N TYR A 393 8.30 4.95 -7.23
CA TYR A 393 7.08 5.25 -6.47
C TYR A 393 7.17 4.96 -4.97
N PHE A 394 8.29 4.44 -4.48
CA PHE A 394 8.45 4.27 -3.04
C PHE A 394 8.62 5.62 -2.34
N MET A 395 7.74 5.84 -1.38
CA MET A 395 7.65 7.04 -0.57
C MET A 395 8.31 6.79 0.80
N THR A 396 8.50 7.86 1.57
CA THR A 396 9.00 7.80 2.96
C THR A 396 8.00 7.19 3.95
N GLY A 397 6.74 7.04 3.53
CA GLY A 397 5.67 6.37 4.25
C GLY A 397 4.84 7.26 5.17
N GLY A 398 3.70 6.73 5.60
CA GLY A 398 2.76 7.37 6.49
C GLY A 398 3.02 7.10 7.97
N LEU A 399 2.12 7.61 8.82
CA LEU A 399 2.05 7.29 10.24
C LEU A 399 0.60 7.11 10.68
N VAL A 400 0.41 6.30 11.72
CA VAL A 400 -0.84 6.26 12.48
C VAL A 400 -0.74 7.18 13.68
N ALA A 401 -1.80 7.92 13.95
CA ALA A 401 -1.97 8.69 15.17
C ALA A 401 -3.22 8.18 15.91
N ALA A 402 -3.08 7.97 17.21
CA ALA A 402 -4.14 7.43 18.06
C ALA A 402 -4.56 8.44 19.12
N HIS A 403 -5.87 8.64 19.28
CA HIS A 403 -6.47 9.36 20.39
C HIS A 403 -6.63 8.40 21.59
N ALA A 404 -5.50 8.06 22.21
CA ALA A 404 -5.46 7.19 23.38
C ALA A 404 -5.55 7.98 24.70
N SER A 405 -6.14 7.37 25.73
CA SER A 405 -6.27 7.97 27.07
C SER A 405 -4.95 8.03 27.86
N SER A 406 -4.01 7.13 27.53
CA SER A 406 -2.63 7.10 28.02
C SER A 406 -1.70 6.59 26.92
N ARG A 407 -0.39 6.48 27.22
CA ARG A 407 0.60 5.85 26.33
C ARG A 407 0.71 4.34 26.50
N SER A 408 -0.06 3.74 27.41
CA SER A 408 0.03 2.31 27.65
C SER A 408 -0.44 1.51 26.44
N ARG A 409 0.04 0.28 26.35
CA ARG A 409 -0.31 -0.68 25.30
C ARG A 409 -1.82 -0.83 25.12
N GLU A 410 -2.52 -1.02 26.22
CA GLU A 410 -3.97 -1.25 26.26
C GLU A 410 -4.70 -0.02 25.76
N SER A 411 -4.31 1.19 26.20
CA SER A 411 -4.92 2.44 25.75
C SER A 411 -4.73 2.70 24.25
N ILE A 412 -3.59 2.29 23.68
CA ILE A 412 -3.34 2.39 22.23
C ILE A 412 -4.19 1.36 21.48
N TRP A 413 -4.23 0.11 21.95
CA TRP A 413 -5.05 -0.95 21.38
C TRP A 413 -6.54 -0.58 21.39
N ASP A 414 -7.03 -0.08 22.51
CA ASP A 414 -8.38 0.42 22.72
C ASP A 414 -8.75 1.54 21.73
N ALA A 415 -7.81 2.46 21.44
CA ALA A 415 -8.04 3.52 20.46
C ALA A 415 -8.13 2.96 19.03
N LEU A 416 -7.30 1.96 18.69
CA LEU A 416 -7.36 1.23 17.42
C LEU A 416 -8.70 0.51 17.27
N GLU A 417 -9.13 -0.22 18.30
CA GLU A 417 -10.40 -0.97 18.33
C GLU A 417 -11.62 -0.05 18.16
N ARG A 418 -11.63 1.09 18.86
CA ARG A 418 -12.69 2.11 18.70
C ARG A 418 -12.59 2.92 17.42
N LYS A 419 -11.57 2.69 16.58
CA LYS A 419 -11.27 3.47 15.37
C LYS A 419 -11.06 4.97 15.65
N GLU A 420 -10.65 5.33 16.87
CA GLU A 420 -10.29 6.69 17.27
C GLU A 420 -8.84 7.02 16.85
N VAL A 421 -8.53 6.70 15.60
CA VAL A 421 -7.22 6.82 14.96
C VAL A 421 -7.34 7.54 13.62
N TYR A 422 -6.23 8.07 13.13
CA TYR A 422 -6.17 8.72 11.83
C TYR A 422 -4.82 8.48 11.16
N ALA A 423 -4.81 8.55 9.84
CA ALA A 423 -3.61 8.43 9.03
C ALA A 423 -2.96 9.79 8.81
N THR A 424 -1.63 9.82 8.67
CA THR A 424 -0.91 10.95 8.07
C THR A 424 0.01 10.46 6.96
N SER A 425 0.30 11.31 5.99
CA SER A 425 1.22 11.00 4.89
C SER A 425 2.70 11.11 5.30
N GLY A 426 3.01 10.98 6.59
CA GLY A 426 4.37 11.07 7.14
C GLY A 426 4.53 12.18 8.18
N PRO A 427 4.29 13.46 7.86
CA PRO A 427 4.36 14.53 8.85
C PRO A 427 3.38 14.33 10.01
N ARG A 428 3.80 14.74 11.22
CA ARG A 428 2.99 14.62 12.45
C ARG A 428 1.94 15.73 12.57
N ILE A 429 1.04 15.79 11.60
CA ILE A 429 -0.14 16.67 11.59
C ILE A 429 -1.09 16.21 12.69
N LEU A 430 -1.72 17.14 13.40
CA LEU A 430 -2.71 16.81 14.43
C LEU A 430 -4.12 17.01 13.88
N LEU A 431 -5.01 16.04 14.09
CA LEU A 431 -6.37 16.05 13.57
C LEU A 431 -7.40 15.50 14.57
N TRP A 432 -8.51 16.21 14.70
CA TRP A 432 -9.73 15.77 15.39
C TRP A 432 -10.93 15.99 14.49
N PHE A 433 -11.84 15.03 14.48
CA PHE A 433 -13.10 15.08 13.75
C PHE A 433 -14.19 14.53 14.65
N ASP A 434 -15.08 15.42 15.07
CA ASP A 434 -16.13 15.14 16.03
C ASP A 434 -17.50 15.44 15.38
N ALA A 435 -18.56 14.76 15.83
CA ALA A 435 -19.93 15.08 15.47
C ALA A 435 -20.80 15.24 16.72
N GLN A 436 -21.73 16.20 16.68
CA GLN A 436 -22.66 16.46 17.78
C GLN A 436 -24.11 16.50 17.29
N LYS A 437 -24.98 15.71 17.94
CA LYS A 437 -26.44 15.76 17.79
C LYS A 437 -27.04 15.81 19.20
N ASP A 438 -27.75 16.90 19.51
CA ASP A 438 -28.28 17.17 20.84
C ASP A 438 -27.20 17.06 21.95
N ALA A 439 -27.38 16.14 22.89
CA ALA A 439 -26.43 15.84 23.97
C ALA A 439 -25.40 14.75 23.60
N GLN A 440 -25.55 14.08 22.47
CA GLN A 440 -24.64 13.02 22.02
C GLN A 440 -23.47 13.63 21.25
N SER A 441 -22.25 13.25 21.65
CA SER A 441 -21.01 13.58 20.96
C SER A 441 -20.36 12.30 20.46
N LEU A 442 -19.82 12.35 19.26
CA LEU A 442 -19.15 11.24 18.58
C LEU A 442 -17.76 11.67 18.15
N SER A 443 -16.81 10.76 18.29
CA SER A 443 -15.46 10.89 17.72
C SER A 443 -15.41 10.27 16.33
N MET A 444 -14.34 10.56 15.57
CA MET A 444 -13.97 9.77 14.39
C MET A 444 -13.98 8.26 14.69
N GLY A 445 -14.38 7.45 13.71
CA GLY A 445 -14.55 6.00 13.86
C GLY A 445 -15.93 5.56 14.35
N SER A 446 -16.74 6.50 14.85
CA SER A 446 -18.07 6.21 15.41
C SER A 446 -19.17 6.06 14.36
N GLU A 447 -20.28 5.48 14.80
CA GLU A 447 -21.50 5.28 14.00
C GLU A 447 -22.70 5.89 14.72
N MET A 448 -23.69 6.37 13.96
CA MET A 448 -24.92 6.94 14.53
C MET A 448 -26.12 6.78 13.60
N GLU A 449 -27.23 6.40 14.21
CA GLU A 449 -28.57 6.51 13.62
C GLU A 449 -29.06 7.96 13.64
N ALA A 450 -29.41 8.51 12.49
CA ALA A 450 -29.91 9.87 12.39
C ALA A 450 -30.90 10.10 11.24
N ASP A 451 -31.90 10.93 11.52
CA ASP A 451 -32.85 11.51 10.57
C ASP A 451 -32.41 12.90 10.04
N GLN A 452 -31.48 13.55 10.75
CA GLN A 452 -30.94 14.87 10.47
C GLN A 452 -29.41 14.89 10.63
N SER A 453 -28.73 15.72 9.86
CA SER A 453 -27.27 15.87 9.98
C SER A 453 -26.88 16.38 11.37
N PRO A 454 -25.90 15.75 12.04
CA PRO A 454 -25.24 16.36 13.19
C PRO A 454 -24.47 17.61 12.77
N VAL A 455 -24.02 18.38 13.77
CA VAL A 455 -22.97 19.39 13.57
C VAL A 455 -21.62 18.69 13.65
N PHE A 456 -20.90 18.65 12.54
CA PHE A 456 -19.53 18.20 12.51
C PHE A 456 -18.59 19.32 12.92
N THR A 457 -17.53 18.99 13.64
CA THR A 457 -16.44 19.90 14.01
C THR A 457 -15.10 19.27 13.70
N VAL A 458 -14.27 19.99 12.97
CA VAL A 458 -12.89 19.58 12.68
C VAL A 458 -11.95 20.53 13.39
N LYS A 459 -10.90 19.99 14.02
CA LYS A 459 -9.76 20.76 14.50
C LYS A 459 -8.50 20.16 13.90
N ALA A 460 -7.63 20.99 13.38
CA ALA A 460 -6.34 20.56 12.85
C ALA A 460 -5.22 21.50 13.28
N ALA A 461 -4.01 20.97 13.43
CA ALA A 461 -2.80 21.77 13.61
C ALA A 461 -1.65 21.19 12.80
N GLY A 462 -0.94 22.06 12.09
CA GLY A 462 0.16 21.64 11.23
C GLY A 462 1.29 20.97 12.01
N SER A 463 2.01 20.08 11.36
CA SER A 463 3.20 19.41 11.86
C SER A 463 4.30 20.42 12.25
N LEU A 464 5.18 20.03 13.16
CA LEU A 464 6.33 20.87 13.54
C LEU A 464 7.38 20.81 12.44
N LYS A 465 7.88 21.99 12.01
CA LYS A 465 8.99 22.07 11.05
C LYS A 465 10.22 21.39 11.64
N GLN A 466 10.87 20.55 10.85
CA GLN A 466 12.04 19.78 11.29
C GLN A 466 13.34 20.57 11.15
N LYS A 467 14.22 20.44 12.14
CA LYS A 467 15.60 20.90 12.09
C LYS A 467 16.50 19.78 11.53
N PRO A 468 17.63 20.12 10.88
CA PRO A 468 18.63 19.13 10.49
C PRO A 468 19.16 18.34 11.69
N GLY A 469 19.65 17.13 11.45
CA GLY A 469 20.29 16.30 12.46
C GLY A 469 19.35 15.75 13.54
N CYS A 470 19.94 15.22 14.61
CA CYS A 470 19.24 14.69 15.78
C CYS A 470 19.17 15.70 16.95
N PRO A 471 18.15 15.60 17.82
CA PRO A 471 18.08 16.43 19.03
C PRO A 471 19.17 16.04 20.04
N ALA A 472 19.50 16.98 20.93
CA ALA A 472 20.63 16.85 21.87
C ALA A 472 20.55 15.60 22.78
N TYR A 473 19.34 15.17 23.16
CA TYR A 473 19.19 13.96 23.99
C TYR A 473 19.59 12.69 23.23
N SER A 474 19.35 12.62 21.91
CA SER A 474 19.76 11.50 21.07
C SER A 474 21.28 11.47 20.89
N THR A 475 21.89 12.62 20.61
CA THR A 475 23.35 12.73 20.43
C THR A 475 24.13 12.50 21.72
N ASN A 476 23.53 12.76 22.87
CA ASN A 476 24.13 12.46 24.18
C ASN A 476 23.92 10.99 24.61
N GLY A 477 22.89 10.33 24.10
CA GLY A 477 22.52 8.96 24.46
C GLY A 477 23.07 7.87 23.54
N LEU A 478 23.38 8.20 22.28
CA LEU A 478 23.85 7.25 21.27
C LEU A 478 25.14 7.76 20.61
N SER A 479 26.02 6.84 20.23
CA SER A 479 27.20 7.18 19.41
C SER A 479 26.78 7.61 18.01
N GLN A 480 27.65 8.37 17.35
CA GLN A 480 27.45 8.82 15.96
C GLN A 480 27.18 7.63 15.02
N ASP A 481 28.00 6.58 15.07
CA ASP A 481 27.81 5.37 14.26
C ASP A 481 26.44 4.71 14.46
N ARG A 482 25.89 4.77 15.69
CA ARG A 482 24.56 4.21 15.99
C ARG A 482 23.45 5.09 15.41
N LEU A 483 23.60 6.41 15.48
CA LEU A 483 22.66 7.36 14.86
C LEU A 483 22.67 7.26 13.34
N GLU A 484 23.85 7.15 12.73
CA GLU A 484 23.99 6.91 11.30
C GLU A 484 23.31 5.60 10.88
N LYS A 485 23.49 4.53 11.66
CA LYS A 485 22.88 3.23 11.36
C LYS A 485 21.36 3.22 11.47
N ILE A 486 20.79 3.87 12.49
CA ILE A 486 19.36 3.76 12.81
C ILE A 486 18.51 4.78 12.03
N CYS A 487 19.04 5.98 11.83
CA CYS A 487 18.27 7.09 11.25
C CYS A 487 19.10 7.99 10.34
N ASN A 488 20.27 7.56 9.86
CA ASN A 488 21.18 8.38 9.05
C ASN A 488 21.53 9.73 9.70
N SER A 489 21.60 9.78 11.03
CA SER A 489 21.75 11.03 11.79
C SER A 489 20.61 12.05 11.63
N GLU A 490 19.47 11.66 11.06
CA GLU A 490 18.30 12.50 10.80
C GLU A 490 17.07 12.05 11.62
N CYS A 491 17.21 12.10 12.94
CA CYS A 491 16.12 11.80 13.89
C CYS A 491 14.94 12.78 13.77
N TYR A 492 13.79 12.45 14.36
CA TYR A 492 12.73 13.42 14.62
C TYR A 492 13.27 14.58 15.48
N ASN A 493 13.42 15.75 14.87
CA ASN A 493 14.08 16.91 15.48
C ASN A 493 13.21 18.16 15.27
N PRO A 494 12.06 18.23 15.95
CA PRO A 494 11.11 19.31 15.74
C PRO A 494 11.65 20.66 16.21
N SER A 495 11.32 21.71 15.47
CA SER A 495 11.39 23.09 15.94
C SER A 495 10.16 23.45 16.79
N ASN A 496 10.08 24.71 17.21
CA ASN A 496 8.90 25.25 17.90
C ASN A 496 7.90 25.90 16.93
N GLU A 497 8.15 25.83 15.62
CA GLU A 497 7.30 26.39 14.58
C GLU A 497 6.46 25.29 13.92
N ARG A 498 5.16 25.53 13.79
CA ARG A 498 4.26 24.68 13.01
C ARG A 498 4.20 25.16 11.56
N ARG A 499 3.98 24.21 10.66
CA ARG A 499 3.53 24.49 9.30
C ARG A 499 2.09 24.99 9.30
N LEU A 500 1.71 25.65 8.21
CA LEU A 500 0.33 26.09 8.01
C LEU A 500 -0.54 24.91 7.55
N ILE A 501 -1.76 24.83 8.08
CA ILE A 501 -2.86 24.13 7.43
C ILE A 501 -3.38 25.05 6.33
N SER A 502 -3.23 24.67 5.06
CA SER A 502 -3.72 25.44 3.92
C SER A 502 -5.25 25.38 3.87
N ARG A 503 -5.82 24.18 4.00
CA ARG A 503 -7.26 23.92 3.98
C ARG A 503 -7.64 22.64 4.72
N ILE A 504 -8.93 22.54 5.03
CA ILE A 504 -9.59 21.30 5.44
C ILE A 504 -10.59 20.92 4.36
N GLU A 505 -10.52 19.69 3.86
CA GLU A 505 -11.49 19.13 2.93
C GLU A 505 -12.37 18.11 3.64
N VAL A 506 -13.64 18.07 3.24
CA VAL A 506 -14.63 17.10 3.72
C VAL A 506 -14.97 16.20 2.55
N ILE A 507 -14.90 14.91 2.80
CA ILE A 507 -15.21 13.86 1.85
C ILE A 507 -16.55 13.26 2.24
N LYS A 508 -17.39 12.99 1.25
CA LYS A 508 -18.69 12.36 1.44
C LYS A 508 -18.79 11.13 0.56
N ILE A 509 -19.10 10.00 1.17
CA ILE A 509 -19.37 8.74 0.48
C ILE A 509 -20.81 8.32 0.76
N LEU A 510 -21.51 7.91 -0.29
CA LEU A 510 -22.86 7.37 -0.22
C LEU A 510 -22.80 5.85 -0.43
N PRO A 511 -22.98 5.02 0.61
CA PRO A 511 -23.04 3.58 0.43
C PRO A 511 -24.15 3.19 -0.56
N GLN A 512 -23.92 2.14 -1.35
CA GLN A 512 -24.90 1.64 -2.33
C GLN A 512 -26.27 1.39 -1.68
N GLN A 513 -27.37 1.63 -2.38
CA GLN A 513 -28.74 1.41 -1.87
C GLN A 513 -29.39 0.15 -2.44
N PHE A 514 -28.92 -0.32 -3.59
CA PHE A 514 -29.40 -1.53 -4.23
C PHE A 514 -28.27 -2.22 -5.00
N GLU A 515 -28.46 -3.50 -5.27
CA GLU A 515 -27.53 -4.31 -6.04
C GLU A 515 -27.32 -3.72 -7.45
N GLY A 516 -26.06 -3.49 -7.82
CA GLY A 516 -25.69 -2.92 -9.11
C GLY A 516 -25.78 -1.40 -9.24
N GLU A 517 -26.06 -0.63 -8.17
CA GLU A 517 -25.90 0.84 -8.21
C GLU A 517 -24.43 1.19 -8.55
N PRO A 518 -24.13 1.92 -9.64
CA PRO A 518 -22.75 2.29 -9.95
C PRO A 518 -22.13 3.11 -8.81
N VAL A 519 -20.87 2.82 -8.45
CA VAL A 519 -20.14 3.62 -7.45
C VAL A 519 -19.76 5.00 -8.01
N GLU A 520 -19.69 5.15 -9.33
CA GLU A 520 -19.58 6.44 -9.97
C GLU A 520 -20.75 7.36 -9.56
N GLY A 521 -20.42 8.53 -9.00
CA GLY A 521 -21.39 9.48 -8.45
C GLY A 521 -21.79 9.24 -6.99
N LEU A 522 -21.29 8.18 -6.34
CA LEU A 522 -21.45 7.95 -4.90
C LEU A 522 -20.29 8.48 -4.05
N VAL A 523 -19.21 8.90 -4.72
CA VAL A 523 -17.98 9.40 -4.10
C VAL A 523 -17.81 10.87 -4.44
N ASP A 524 -17.99 11.74 -3.44
CA ASP A 524 -17.63 13.15 -3.52
C ASP A 524 -16.25 13.33 -2.85
N ASP A 525 -15.16 13.13 -3.61
CA ASP A 525 -13.77 13.22 -3.09
C ASP A 525 -13.48 14.58 -2.43
N VAL A 526 -14.04 15.69 -2.95
CA VAL A 526 -14.03 16.99 -2.25
C VAL A 526 -15.46 17.53 -2.23
N TRP A 527 -16.25 17.10 -1.25
CA TRP A 527 -17.61 17.60 -1.06
C TRP A 527 -17.63 19.05 -0.55
N LYS A 528 -16.75 19.39 0.39
CA LYS A 528 -16.53 20.76 0.87
C LYS A 528 -15.06 21.04 1.09
N SER A 529 -14.65 22.29 0.88
CA SER A 529 -13.31 22.77 1.17
C SER A 529 -13.37 24.06 1.97
N PHE A 530 -12.59 24.13 3.04
CA PHE A 530 -12.51 25.27 3.95
C PHE A 530 -11.08 25.81 3.98
N PRO A 531 -10.81 27.03 3.47
CA PRO A 531 -9.49 27.63 3.58
C PRO A 531 -9.17 27.98 5.03
N CYS A 532 -7.94 27.71 5.45
CA CYS A 532 -7.45 27.96 6.81
C CYS A 532 -6.29 28.98 6.78
N ASN A 533 -5.19 28.63 6.12
CA ASN A 533 -3.94 29.39 6.05
C ASN A 533 -3.39 29.81 7.43
N THR A 534 -3.51 28.92 8.41
CA THR A 534 -3.10 29.14 9.81
C THR A 534 -2.41 27.89 10.36
N THR A 535 -1.60 28.04 11.41
CA THR A 535 -0.93 26.88 12.06
C THR A 535 -1.90 25.96 12.82
N SER A 536 -3.11 26.45 13.11
CA SER A 536 -4.22 25.68 13.64
C SER A 536 -5.54 26.17 13.06
N CYS A 537 -6.43 25.26 12.73
CA CYS A 537 -7.70 25.56 12.09
C CYS A 537 -8.84 24.82 12.78
N LYS A 538 -10.00 25.49 12.92
CA LYS A 538 -11.22 24.89 13.43
C LYS A 538 -12.38 25.29 12.53
N ILE A 539 -13.11 24.30 12.02
CA ILE A 539 -14.31 24.52 11.20
C ILE A 539 -15.46 23.67 11.73
N SER A 540 -16.68 24.06 11.37
CA SER A 540 -17.89 23.29 11.64
C SER A 540 -18.80 23.31 10.43
N PHE A 541 -19.50 22.20 10.18
CA PHE A 541 -20.42 22.08 9.03
C PHE A 541 -21.58 21.11 9.33
N LYS A 542 -22.60 21.16 8.47
CA LYS A 542 -23.70 20.20 8.37
C LYS A 542 -23.87 19.73 6.92
N ASP A 543 -24.47 18.56 6.73
CA ASP A 543 -25.07 18.16 5.46
C ASP A 543 -26.56 18.49 5.43
N GLU A 544 -26.89 19.64 4.85
CA GLU A 544 -28.27 20.10 4.69
C GLU A 544 -29.09 19.18 3.76
N GLN A 545 -28.44 18.32 2.97
CA GLN A 545 -29.11 17.38 2.08
C GLN A 545 -29.31 15.99 2.69
N PHE A 546 -28.77 15.71 3.88
CA PHE A 546 -28.81 14.37 4.48
C PHE A 546 -30.26 13.88 4.70
N SER A 547 -31.11 14.72 5.30
CA SER A 547 -32.51 14.40 5.56
C SER A 547 -33.36 14.31 4.29
N ILE A 548 -32.96 15.01 3.22
CA ILE A 548 -33.61 15.00 1.91
C ILE A 548 -33.22 13.74 1.14
N GLY A 549 -31.94 13.37 1.19
CA GLY A 549 -31.41 12.19 0.51
C GLY A 549 -31.92 10.87 1.08
N ARG A 550 -32.32 10.85 2.36
CA ARG A 550 -32.90 9.68 3.04
C ARG A 550 -32.08 8.40 2.83
N ARG A 551 -30.76 8.55 2.89
CA ARG A 551 -29.80 7.46 2.70
C ARG A 551 -28.61 7.65 3.60
N ASP A 552 -27.95 6.55 3.89
CA ASP A 552 -26.73 6.53 4.66
C ASP A 552 -25.65 7.38 4.01
N ALA A 553 -24.80 7.96 4.85
CA ALA A 553 -23.67 8.76 4.40
C ALA A 553 -22.48 8.55 5.32
N VAL A 554 -21.29 8.51 4.73
CA VAL A 554 -20.02 8.40 5.43
C VAL A 554 -19.25 9.68 5.21
N TYR A 555 -18.73 10.26 6.29
CA TYR A 555 -17.93 11.49 6.24
C TYR A 555 -16.57 11.22 6.83
N TYR A 556 -15.53 11.70 6.17
CA TYR A 556 -14.21 11.85 6.76
C TYR A 556 -13.58 13.14 6.25
N VAL A 557 -12.47 13.56 6.85
CA VAL A 557 -11.85 14.85 6.53
C VAL A 557 -10.37 14.72 6.27
N ARG A 558 -9.87 15.56 5.36
CA ARG A 558 -8.45 15.78 5.09
C ARG A 558 -8.02 17.12 5.67
N ALA A 559 -7.00 17.11 6.52
CA ALA A 559 -6.25 18.33 6.86
C ALA A 559 -5.03 18.41 5.96
N ILE A 560 -4.90 19.50 5.20
CA ILE A 560 -3.87 19.66 4.17
C ILE A 560 -2.90 20.75 4.61
N GLU A 561 -1.62 20.42 4.62
CA GLU A 561 -0.55 21.38 4.96
C GLU A 561 -0.12 22.22 3.76
N GLU A 562 0.60 23.31 4.03
CA GLU A 562 1.39 24.00 3.01
C GLU A 562 2.35 23.02 2.30
N PRO A 563 2.61 23.20 0.99
CA PRO A 563 3.44 22.28 0.24
C PRO A 563 4.89 22.25 0.75
N THR A 564 5.49 21.06 0.74
CA THR A 564 6.88 20.86 1.12
C THR A 564 7.62 20.00 0.11
N ALA A 565 8.95 20.13 0.06
CA ALA A 565 9.80 19.24 -0.70
C ALA A 565 9.66 17.79 -0.19
N THR A 566 9.29 16.87 -1.08
CA THR A 566 8.96 15.48 -0.77
C THR A 566 9.67 14.53 -1.72
N LEU A 567 10.27 13.46 -1.19
CA LEU A 567 10.96 12.43 -1.98
C LEU A 567 9.96 11.66 -2.84
N SER A 568 10.41 11.28 -4.04
CA SER A 568 9.59 10.51 -5.00
C SER A 568 8.26 11.17 -5.41
N ALA A 569 8.04 12.45 -5.07
CA ALA A 569 6.83 13.18 -5.44
C ALA A 569 6.75 13.52 -6.94
N ASP A 570 7.85 13.36 -7.69
CA ASP A 570 7.86 13.39 -9.16
C ASP A 570 8.55 12.11 -9.70
N PRO A 571 7.86 10.96 -9.69
CA PRO A 571 8.45 9.67 -10.02
C PRO A 571 8.81 9.56 -11.51
N LEU A 572 8.18 10.35 -12.39
CA LEU A 572 8.29 10.19 -13.84
C LEU A 572 8.90 11.38 -14.58
N SER A 573 8.91 12.60 -14.04
CA SER A 573 9.27 13.83 -14.79
C SER A 573 8.63 13.84 -16.18
N CYS A 574 7.30 13.68 -16.19
CA CYS A 574 6.55 13.71 -17.43
C CYS A 574 6.61 15.11 -18.05
N GLU A 575 7.02 15.18 -19.32
CA GLU A 575 6.73 16.32 -20.19
C GLU A 575 5.31 16.13 -20.73
N PHE A 576 4.48 17.15 -20.52
CA PHE A 576 3.07 17.13 -20.92
C PHE A 576 2.84 17.99 -22.15
N ASP A 577 1.97 17.52 -23.04
CA ASP A 577 1.48 18.32 -24.18
C ASP A 577 0.41 19.36 -23.75
N GLU A 578 -0.12 20.10 -24.72
CA GLU A 578 -1.17 21.12 -24.49
C GLU A 578 -2.48 20.54 -23.90
N ASN A 579 -2.70 19.22 -24.02
CA ASN A 579 -3.85 18.52 -23.50
C ASN A 579 -3.58 17.83 -22.15
N GLY A 580 -2.38 18.00 -21.58
CA GLY A 580 -1.99 17.36 -20.33
C GLY A 580 -1.63 15.88 -20.46
N GLN A 581 -1.34 15.39 -21.68
CA GLN A 581 -0.89 14.01 -21.90
C GLN A 581 0.63 13.94 -21.77
N CYS A 582 1.13 12.96 -20.98
CA CYS A 582 2.56 12.71 -20.87
C CYS A 582 3.07 12.18 -22.22
N ILE A 583 4.00 12.90 -22.84
CA ILE A 583 4.59 12.55 -24.16
C ILE A 583 6.03 12.05 -24.03
N GLN A 584 6.70 12.38 -22.92
CA GLN A 584 8.04 11.91 -22.60
C GLN A 584 8.15 11.78 -21.08
N ALA A 585 8.83 10.74 -20.61
CA ALA A 585 9.09 10.52 -19.19
C ALA A 585 10.56 10.23 -18.93
N GLU A 586 11.03 10.65 -17.77
CA GLU A 586 12.30 10.28 -17.17
C GLU A 586 12.10 9.69 -15.75
N VAL A 587 11.71 8.41 -15.64
CA VAL A 587 11.59 7.59 -14.43
C VAL A 587 12.75 7.82 -13.46
N CYS A 588 12.39 8.04 -12.20
CA CYS A 588 13.31 8.24 -11.10
C CYS A 588 14.07 6.94 -10.75
N ARG A 589 15.35 6.85 -11.11
CA ARG A 589 16.19 5.67 -10.88
C ARG A 589 17.18 5.85 -9.72
N VAL A 590 17.62 4.74 -9.12
CA VAL A 590 18.67 4.65 -8.08
C VAL A 590 19.75 3.65 -8.49
N GLY A 591 20.83 3.59 -7.71
CA GLY A 591 21.97 2.71 -8.00
C GLY A 591 22.83 3.22 -9.15
N VAL A 592 23.35 2.32 -9.98
CA VAL A 592 24.19 2.65 -11.15
C VAL A 592 23.48 3.49 -12.20
N ASN A 593 22.15 3.40 -12.24
CA ASN A 593 21.30 4.11 -13.20
C ASN A 593 20.70 5.42 -12.64
N LYS A 594 21.19 5.92 -11.49
CA LYS A 594 20.71 7.17 -10.88
C LYS A 594 20.84 8.35 -11.85
N ASN A 595 19.73 9.04 -12.10
CA ASN A 595 19.62 10.10 -13.12
C ASN A 595 19.15 11.46 -12.59
N ARG A 596 18.16 11.49 -11.68
CA ARG A 596 17.44 12.72 -11.27
C ARG A 596 17.59 13.09 -9.78
N GLY A 597 18.76 12.83 -9.20
CA GLY A 597 19.01 13.10 -7.77
C GLY A 597 18.08 12.28 -6.87
N GLU A 598 17.30 12.94 -6.03
CA GLU A 598 16.32 12.30 -5.12
C GLU A 598 14.86 12.46 -5.60
N CYS A 599 14.65 13.02 -6.80
CA CYS A 599 13.33 13.19 -7.43
C CYS A 599 12.32 13.94 -6.52
N ILE A 600 12.82 15.00 -5.91
CA ILE A 600 12.08 15.83 -4.97
C ILE A 600 11.15 16.77 -5.75
N ALA A 601 9.88 16.78 -5.35
CA ALA A 601 8.88 17.73 -5.84
C ALA A 601 8.01 18.23 -4.67
N PRO A 602 7.34 19.38 -4.82
CA PRO A 602 6.43 19.87 -3.78
C PRO A 602 5.20 18.96 -3.64
N ALA A 603 4.87 18.56 -2.41
CA ALA A 603 3.63 17.86 -2.09
C ALA A 603 2.91 18.54 -0.91
N GLU A 604 1.58 18.61 -0.99
CA GLU A 604 0.72 19.08 0.10
C GLU A 604 0.34 17.90 1.01
N HIS A 605 1.20 17.61 1.99
CA HIS A 605 0.98 16.49 2.91
C HIS A 605 -0.36 16.59 3.66
N ARG A 606 -0.91 15.41 3.96
CA ARG A 606 -2.29 15.25 4.41
C ARG A 606 -2.37 14.43 5.70
N ALA A 607 -3.40 14.70 6.49
CA ALA A 607 -3.91 13.79 7.51
C ALA A 607 -5.39 13.50 7.26
N TRP A 608 -5.79 12.25 7.44
CA TRP A 608 -7.12 11.73 7.13
C TRP A 608 -7.76 11.16 8.39
N SER A 609 -8.87 11.73 8.83
CA SER A 609 -9.58 11.19 9.99
C SER A 609 -10.15 9.80 9.68
N SER A 610 -10.32 8.95 10.68
CA SER A 610 -11.27 7.85 10.54
C SER A 610 -12.67 8.38 10.20
N PRO A 611 -13.50 7.63 9.45
CA PRO A 611 -14.82 8.11 9.07
C PRO A 611 -15.82 8.12 10.23
N ILE A 612 -16.83 8.98 10.13
CA ILE A 612 -18.07 8.91 10.91
C ILE A 612 -19.17 8.39 9.99
N PHE A 613 -19.86 7.34 10.44
CA PHE A 613 -20.89 6.66 9.67
C PHE A 613 -22.27 7.11 10.14
N LEU A 614 -23.06 7.71 9.25
CA LEU A 614 -24.45 8.06 9.52
C LEU A 614 -25.37 7.05 8.83
N ASN A 615 -26.18 6.37 9.63
CA ASN A 615 -27.25 5.50 9.18
C ASN A 615 -28.55 6.30 9.18
N TYR A 616 -29.22 6.36 8.04
CA TYR A 616 -30.48 7.07 7.95
C TYR A 616 -31.59 6.26 8.61
N SER A 617 -32.17 6.82 9.67
CA SER A 617 -33.37 6.29 10.34
C SER A 617 -34.51 7.29 10.25
N SER A 618 -35.70 6.80 9.92
CA SER A 618 -36.93 7.59 9.71
C SER A 618 -37.75 7.78 10.96
#